data_AF-A0A939AMU5-F1
#
_entry.id   AF-A0A939AMU5-F1
#
_cell.length_a   1.000
_cell.length_b   1.000
_cell.length_c   1.000
_cell.angle_alpha   90.00
_cell.angle_beta   90.00
_cell.angle_gamma   90.00
#
_symmetry.space_group_name_H-M   'P 1'
#
loop_
_entity.id
_entity.type
_entity.pdbx_description
1 polymer ?
#
loop_
_entity_poly.entity_id
_entity_poly.type
_entity_poly.pdbx_seq_one_letter_code
_entity_poly.pdbx_strand_id
1 'polypeptide(L)'
;MQGAARVQIWTGKEDPLISPGDLTLVRDVTLGVGPAWRIAFAPVVARYVLVRVLANHGNPDFVAIGEIDVRAPETQLIDAPIPRIEP
;
A
#
# COMPACT_ATOMS: atom_id res chain seq x y z
N MET A 1 9.65 22.32 14.90
CA MET A 1 9.65 21.70 13.56
C MET A 1 8.53 20.67 13.54
N GLN A 2 7.52 20.80 12.69
CA GLN A 2 6.60 19.67 12.48
C GLN A 2 7.42 18.59 11.78
N GLY A 3 7.65 17.46 12.46
CA GLY A 3 8.39 16.33 11.88
C GLY A 3 7.65 15.80 10.65
N ALA A 4 8.28 14.92 9.88
CA ALA A 4 7.61 14.19 8.82
C ALA A 4 7.58 12.71 9.19
N ALA A 5 6.48 12.02 8.90
CA ALA A 5 6.40 10.58 9.10
C ALA A 5 7.11 9.88 7.93
N ARG A 6 7.83 8.80 8.19
CA ARG A 6 8.40 7.95 7.14
C ARG A 6 7.76 6.58 7.22
N VAL A 7 7.23 6.12 6.08
CA VAL A 7 6.48 4.88 5.98
C VAL A 7 7.01 4.07 4.81
N GLN A 8 7.15 2.76 5.02
CA GLN A 8 7.44 1.80 3.97
C GLN A 8 6.27 0.84 3.78
N ILE A 9 6.00 0.49 2.53
CA ILE A 9 5.00 -0.50 2.13
C ILE A 9 5.73 -1.66 1.47
N TRP A 10 5.53 -2.84 2.03
CA TRP A 10 6.10 -4.10 1.57
C TRP A 10 4.98 -5.08 1.22
N THR A 11 5.23 -5.96 0.25
CA THR A 11 4.24 -6.95 -0.18
C THR A 11 4.88 -8.32 -0.38
N GLY A 12 4.16 -9.39 -0.09
CA GLY A 12 4.62 -10.77 -0.27
C GLY A 12 3.48 -11.76 -0.46
N LYS A 13 3.83 -13.02 -0.76
CA LYS A 13 2.88 -14.13 -0.90
C LYS A 13 2.78 -14.96 0.38
N GLU A 14 3.85 -14.99 1.17
CA GLU A 14 3.93 -15.67 2.46
C GLU A 14 3.65 -14.73 3.63
N ASP A 15 3.29 -15.33 4.78
CA ASP A 15 3.02 -14.57 6.00
C ASP A 15 4.29 -13.87 6.49
N PRO A 16 4.30 -12.53 6.61
CA PRO A 16 5.48 -11.77 6.97
C PRO A 16 5.97 -12.03 8.40
N LEU A 17 5.12 -12.56 9.28
CA LEU A 17 5.51 -12.93 10.65
C LEU A 17 6.26 -14.27 10.70
N ILE A 18 6.12 -15.10 9.66
CA ILE A 18 6.72 -16.43 9.57
C ILE A 18 7.96 -16.41 8.66
N SER A 19 7.87 -15.71 7.51
CA SER A 19 8.91 -15.66 6.48
C SER A 19 9.15 -14.21 6.01
N PRO A 20 9.91 -13.40 6.78
CA PRO A 20 10.11 -11.99 6.44
C PRO A 20 10.88 -11.76 5.13
N GLY A 21 11.59 -12.78 4.62
CA GLY A 21 12.43 -12.70 3.43
C GLY A 21 11.68 -12.68 2.10
N ASP A 22 10.40 -13.07 2.07
CA ASP A 22 9.55 -13.04 0.86
C ASP A 22 8.96 -11.63 0.57
N LEU A 23 9.22 -10.67 1.46
CA LEU A 23 8.70 -9.31 1.29
C LEU A 23 9.53 -8.50 0.31
N THR A 24 8.84 -7.91 -0.68
CA THR A 24 9.40 -6.93 -1.59
C THR A 24 8.94 -5.52 -1.22
N LEU A 25 9.88 -4.57 -1.10
CA LEU A 25 9.56 -3.15 -0.89
C LEU A 25 8.95 -2.59 -2.18
N VAL A 26 7.70 -2.12 -2.10
CA VAL A 26 7.03 -1.48 -3.24
C VAL A 26 7.01 0.04 -3.11
N ARG A 27 7.16 0.58 -1.89
CA ARG A 27 7.22 2.02 -1.66
C ARG A 27 7.92 2.41 -0.35
N ASP A 28 8.72 3.47 -0.42
CA ASP A 28 9.24 4.22 0.74
C ASP A 28 8.82 5.69 0.57
N VAL A 29 8.07 6.24 1.52
CA VAL A 29 7.53 7.60 1.44
C VAL A 29 7.73 8.38 2.72
N THR A 30 7.92 9.69 2.55
CA THR A 30 7.82 10.67 3.63
C THR A 30 6.48 11.38 3.51
N LEU A 31 5.69 11.35 4.58
CA LEU A 31 4.37 11.95 4.67
C LEU A 31 4.43 13.20 5.54
N GLY A 32 3.75 14.26 5.10
CA GLY A 32 3.53 15.45 5.91
C GLY A 32 2.40 15.25 6.92
N VAL A 33 2.10 16.28 7.69
CA VAL A 33 0.89 16.28 8.54
C VAL A 33 -0.32 16.47 7.65
N GLY A 34 -1.31 15.59 7.73
CA GLY A 34 -2.51 15.67 6.90
C GLY A 34 -3.59 14.68 7.33
N PRO A 35 -4.85 14.89 6.89
CA PRO A 35 -5.99 14.07 7.31
C PRO A 35 -6.00 12.68 6.65
N ALA A 36 -5.45 12.55 5.45
CA ALA A 36 -5.34 11.29 4.72
C ALA A 36 -4.23 11.38 3.66
N TRP A 37 -3.63 10.24 3.35
CA TRP A 37 -2.59 10.12 2.33
C TRP A 37 -2.90 8.97 1.38
N ARG A 38 -2.86 9.23 0.07
CA ARG A 38 -2.96 8.19 -0.95
C ARG A 38 -1.57 7.91 -1.52
N ILE A 39 -1.11 6.69 -1.37
CA ILE A 39 0.21 6.25 -1.82
C ILE A 39 0.03 5.31 -3.01
N ALA A 40 0.43 5.76 -4.19
CA ALA A 40 0.38 4.93 -5.41
C ALA A 40 1.71 4.20 -5.62
N PHE A 41 1.61 2.97 -6.13
CA PHE A 41 2.71 2.13 -6.61
C PHE A 41 2.18 1.25 -7.75
N ALA A 42 3.09 0.63 -8.51
CA ALA A 42 2.68 -0.28 -9.58
C ALA A 42 1.83 -1.43 -9.01
N PRO A 43 0.76 -1.89 -9.70
CA PRO A 43 -0.02 -3.03 -9.22
C PRO A 43 0.85 -4.25 -8.98
N VAL A 44 0.62 -4.92 -7.85
CA VAL A 44 1.32 -6.17 -7.48
C VAL A 44 0.33 -7.24 -7.10
N VAL A 45 0.65 -8.49 -7.43
CA VAL A 45 -0.09 -9.66 -6.93
C VAL A 45 0.54 -10.07 -5.60
N ALA A 46 -0.19 -9.82 -4.50
CA ALA A 46 0.26 -10.10 -3.15
C ALA A 46 -0.87 -10.67 -2.31
N ARG A 47 -0.51 -11.50 -1.32
CA ARG A 47 -1.44 -12.00 -0.30
C ARG A 47 -1.32 -11.19 0.99
N TYR A 48 -0.13 -10.67 1.27
CA TYR A 48 0.17 -9.91 2.47
C TYR A 48 0.74 -8.53 2.12
N VAL A 49 0.33 -7.53 2.90
CA VAL A 49 0.86 -6.17 2.87
C VAL A 49 1.39 -5.85 4.27
N LEU A 50 2.64 -5.42 4.35
CA LEU A 50 3.25 -4.95 5.58
C LEU A 50 3.50 -3.45 5.47
N VAL A 51 2.89 -2.69 6.38
CA VAL A 51 3.14 -1.26 6.53
C VAL A 51 4.10 -1.05 7.70
N ARG A 52 5.28 -0.51 7.43
CA ARG A 52 6.27 -0.16 8.46
C ARG A 52 6.32 1.35 8.63
N VAL A 53 5.98 1.82 9.83
CA VAL A 53 6.20 3.22 10.22
C VAL A 53 7.58 3.31 10.85
N LEU A 54 8.48 4.06 10.22
CA LEU A 54 9.88 4.22 10.65
C LEU A 54 10.11 5.47 11.49
N ALA A 55 9.32 6.51 11.23
CA ALA A 55 9.35 7.77 11.95
C ALA A 55 7.96 8.41 11.93
N ASN A 56 7.65 9.23 12.92
CA ASN A 56 6.42 10.01 13.00
C ASN A 56 6.73 11.51 13.10
N HIS A 57 5.70 12.33 13.28
CA HIS A 57 5.82 13.79 13.34
C HIS A 57 6.48 14.34 14.63
N GLY A 58 7.26 13.52 15.35
CA GLY A 58 7.95 13.89 16.58
C GLY A 58 7.14 13.61 17.85
N ASN A 59 6.12 12.75 17.79
CA ASN A 59 5.42 12.28 18.99
C ASN A 59 6.23 11.11 19.59
N PRO A 60 6.75 11.23 20.82
CA PRO A 60 7.59 10.19 21.39
C PRO A 60 6.79 8.95 21.85
N ASP A 61 5.48 9.07 22.06
CA ASP A 61 4.71 8.08 22.81
C ASP A 61 3.97 7.09 21.91
N PHE A 62 3.42 7.55 20.77
CA PHE A 62 2.67 6.69 19.87
C PHE A 62 2.58 7.22 18.43
N VAL A 63 2.12 6.33 17.54
CA VAL A 63 1.60 6.67 16.21
C VAL A 63 0.15 6.23 16.16
N ALA A 64 -0.76 7.15 15.89
CA ALA A 64 -2.16 6.83 15.65
C ALA A 64 -2.38 6.60 14.15
N ILE A 65 -2.91 5.43 13.81
CA ILE A 65 -3.39 5.10 12.47
C ILE A 65 -4.89 4.83 12.61
N GLY A 66 -5.71 5.68 12.00
CA GLY A 66 -7.17 5.51 12.04
C GLY A 66 -7.64 4.40 11.11
N GLU A 67 -7.18 4.44 9.86
CA GLU A 67 -7.61 3.52 8.80
C GLU A 67 -6.48 3.26 7.80
N ILE A 68 -6.43 2.05 7.27
CA ILE A 68 -5.62 1.67 6.10
C ILE A 68 -6.56 0.99 5.11
N ASP A 69 -6.62 1.53 3.90
CA ASP A 69 -7.40 0.98 2.79
C ASP A 69 -6.45 0.54 1.66
N VAL A 70 -6.59 -0.70 1.22
CA VAL A 70 -5.78 -1.31 0.15
C VAL A 70 -6.70 -1.60 -1.04
N ARG A 71 -6.47 -0.88 -2.14
CA ARG A 71 -7.30 -0.98 -3.34
C ARG A 71 -6.55 -1.69 -4.46
N ALA A 72 -7.22 -2.64 -5.10
CA ALA A 72 -6.82 -3.11 -6.41
C ALA A 72 -7.01 -1.98 -7.44
N PRO A 73 -6.24 -1.95 -8.54
CA PRO A 73 -6.59 -1.09 -9.66
C PRO A 73 -8.02 -1.42 -10.09
N GLU A 74 -8.85 -0.39 -10.30
CA GLU A 74 -10.13 -0.58 -10.98
C GLU A 74 -9.83 -1.22 -12.32
N THR A 75 -10.34 -2.43 -12.56
CA THR A 75 -10.30 -3.02 -13.88
C THR A 75 -11.08 -2.06 -14.77
N GLN A 76 -10.38 -1.29 -15.60
CA GLN A 76 -11.00 -0.71 -16.78
C GLN A 76 -11.49 -1.91 -17.58
N LEU A 77 -12.78 -2.21 -17.50
CA LEU A 77 -13.48 -3.02 -18.48
C LEU A 77 -13.38 -2.23 -19.78
N ILE A 78 -12.23 -2.31 -20.45
CA ILE A 78 -12.13 -1.96 -21.85
C ILE A 78 -13.18 -2.80 -22.57
N ASP A 79 -14.07 -2.13 -23.29
CA ASP A 79 -15.09 -2.70 -24.17
C ASP A 79 -14.50 -3.80 -25.04
N ALA A 80 -14.43 -5.02 -24.51
CA ALA A 80 -14.16 -6.19 -25.32
C ALA A 80 -15.35 -6.28 -26.28
N PRO A 81 -15.14 -6.23 -27.61
CA PRO A 81 -16.24 -6.36 -28.54
C PRO A 81 -16.98 -7.66 -28.24
N ILE A 82 -18.28 -7.56 -27.96
CA ILE A 82 -19.15 -8.71 -27.76
C ILE A 82 -19.01 -9.57 -29.02
N PRO A 83 -18.51 -10.81 -28.93
CA PRO A 83 -18.39 -11.66 -30.11
C PRO A 83 -19.80 -11.85 -30.68
N ARG A 84 -20.01 -11.42 -31.94
CA ARG A 84 -21.20 -11.80 -32.68
C ARG A 84 -21.15 -13.31 -32.84
N ILE A 85 -22.11 -14.00 -32.24
CA ILE A 85 -22.42 -15.37 -32.60
C ILE A 85 -23.15 -15.26 -33.94
N GLU A 86 -22.45 -15.57 -35.03
CA GLU A 86 -23.11 -15.78 -36.32
C GLU A 86 -23.94 -17.07 -36.26
N PRO A 87 -25.18 -17.07 -36.77
CA PRO A 87 -26.05 -18.24 -36.78
C PRO A 87 -25.59 -19.34 -37.75
#